data_AF-A0A6A6CSU2-F1
#
_entry.id   AF-A0A6A6CSU2-F1
#
_cell.length_a   1.000
_cell.length_b   1.000
_cell.length_c   1.000
_cell.angle_alpha   90.00
_cell.angle_beta   90.00
_cell.angle_gamma   90.00
#
_symmetry.space_group_name_H-M   'P 1'
#
loop_
_entity.id
_entity.type
_entity.pdbx_description
1 polymer ?
#
loop_
_entity_poly.entity_id
_entity_poly.type
_entity_poly.pdbx_seq_one_letter_code
_entity_poly.pdbx_strand_id
1 'polypeptide(L)'
;MARPSTLTRDVSPPPLRKFSTINTAPPEEDNTEPRDPTLAAIEAGQVEIRDHLDYFVQKLSAVSRSCSTPRMNFESFQDLYKRNQHSKGRHFVIHQHDHPISGVHYDLRLQFSESSAVSFAIPYGLPGNPNSSRPNRMAIETRVHNLWNNIIESASHATGSLLIWDIGEYEVLPRAEKQQKMTDDEASEDEDTLASNADAQSERLCSAFRSRHIKLRLCGRKLPENYVVSLRLSSANDRSAQPRKPKHKRRRTDPARNAAKSNAPTSDNESDTASTLEPADGETVIEEEDLAVAQASEGEEDTTIRANNAYTGSLNTIGSVHQRHWFLTLDRTASGFRKSRRGSDAGRWIGEWEPFYVMGRDHEASVITGRTADEVMADEGVEKFVGRKMWRAIVE
;
A
#
# COMPACT_ATOMS: atom_id res chain seq x y z
N MET A 1 23.58 -30.65 37.26
CA MET A 1 22.57 -30.18 36.28
C MET A 1 23.31 -29.51 35.15
N ALA A 2 23.27 -30.12 33.97
CA ALA A 2 24.09 -29.78 32.81
C ALA A 2 23.45 -28.64 32.00
N ARG A 3 24.26 -27.63 31.65
CA ARG A 3 23.93 -26.63 30.63
C ARG A 3 24.33 -27.21 29.26
N PRO A 4 23.47 -27.21 28.24
CA PRO A 4 23.87 -27.65 26.91
C PRO A 4 24.81 -26.63 26.25
N SER A 5 25.99 -27.13 25.88
CA SER A 5 27.05 -26.45 25.14
C SER A 5 26.78 -26.51 23.63
N THR A 6 26.29 -25.41 23.03
CA THR A 6 26.32 -25.23 21.56
C THR A 6 26.52 -23.77 21.13
N LEU A 7 27.30 -23.01 21.89
CA LEU A 7 27.93 -21.78 21.41
C LEU A 7 29.42 -22.06 21.24
N THR A 8 29.80 -22.60 20.08
CA THR A 8 31.11 -22.44 19.40
C THR A 8 31.18 -23.44 18.24
N ARG A 9 31.17 -22.93 17.01
CA ARG A 9 32.02 -23.44 15.93
C ARG A 9 32.12 -22.43 14.80
N ASP A 10 33.31 -21.84 14.67
CA ASP A 10 33.83 -21.27 13.44
C ASP A 10 34.18 -22.39 12.45
N VAL A 11 33.70 -22.29 11.21
CA VAL A 11 34.34 -22.91 10.04
C VAL A 11 34.21 -21.96 8.84
N SER A 12 35.38 -21.62 8.29
CA SER A 12 35.69 -20.68 7.20
C SER A 12 34.93 -20.87 5.85
N PRO A 13 34.93 -19.85 4.96
CA PRO A 13 34.16 -19.80 3.72
C PRO A 13 34.97 -20.20 2.45
N PRO A 14 34.29 -20.43 1.30
CA PRO A 14 34.90 -20.03 0.02
C PRO A 14 33.89 -19.52 -1.05
N PRO A 15 34.32 -18.91 -2.17
CA PRO A 15 35.11 -17.68 -2.33
C PRO A 15 34.33 -16.59 -3.10
N LEU A 16 34.54 -15.31 -2.76
CA LEU A 16 34.04 -14.17 -3.55
C LEU A 16 34.98 -13.88 -4.74
N ARG A 17 34.40 -13.66 -5.93
CA ARG A 17 35.13 -13.16 -7.10
C ARG A 17 35.53 -11.71 -6.87
N LYS A 18 36.83 -11.46 -6.99
CA LYS A 18 37.53 -10.18 -6.81
C LYS A 18 37.05 -9.12 -7.80
N PHE A 19 36.79 -7.91 -7.29
CA PHE A 19 37.13 -6.65 -7.97
C PHE A 19 37.70 -5.67 -6.92
N SER A 20 38.50 -4.73 -7.42
CA SER A 20 39.74 -4.21 -6.86
C SER A 20 39.66 -3.39 -5.57
N THR A 21 40.67 -3.61 -4.75
CA THR A 21 41.11 -2.88 -3.56
C THR A 21 41.32 -1.38 -3.84
N ILE A 22 40.61 -0.53 -3.11
CA ILE A 22 41.08 0.81 -2.73
C ILE A 22 41.38 0.72 -1.24
N ASN A 23 42.61 1.06 -0.86
CA ASN A 23 43.09 1.03 0.52
C ASN A 23 42.36 2.09 1.35
N THR A 24 41.70 1.67 2.44
CA THR A 24 41.29 2.57 3.52
C THR A 24 41.79 1.99 4.84
N ALA A 25 42.43 2.83 5.63
CA ALA A 25 43.07 2.52 6.91
C ALA A 25 42.03 2.05 7.98
N PRO A 26 42.48 1.49 9.13
CA PRO A 26 41.59 0.95 10.15
C PRO A 26 40.68 2.03 10.74
N PRO A 27 39.44 1.68 11.16
CA PRO A 27 38.53 2.65 11.73
C PRO A 27 39.02 3.06 13.12
N GLU A 28 39.21 4.37 13.30
CA GLU A 28 39.33 4.97 14.62
C GLU A 28 38.04 4.74 15.40
N GLU A 29 38.18 4.45 16.70
CA GLU A 29 37.07 4.33 17.64
C GLU A 29 36.38 5.69 17.78
N ASP A 30 35.29 5.89 17.03
CA ASP A 30 34.44 7.07 17.15
C ASP A 30 33.56 6.94 18.40
N ASN A 31 33.93 7.66 19.45
CA ASN A 31 33.09 7.95 20.60
C ASN A 31 31.92 8.83 20.16
N THR A 32 30.86 8.24 19.60
CA THR A 32 29.60 8.94 19.39
C THR A 32 28.59 8.58 20.48
N GLU A 33 28.12 9.63 21.15
CA GLU A 33 26.88 9.73 21.95
C GLU A 33 25.76 8.79 21.47
N PRO A 34 24.90 8.26 22.36
CA PRO A 34 23.82 7.36 21.98
C PRO A 34 22.86 8.06 21.01
N ARG A 35 22.95 7.72 19.72
CA ARG A 35 22.03 8.21 18.68
C ARG A 35 20.62 7.68 18.98
N ASP A 36 19.63 8.58 18.96
CA ASP A 36 18.22 8.20 18.94
C ASP A 36 17.96 7.14 17.85
N PRO A 37 17.08 6.16 18.09
CA PRO A 37 16.73 5.16 17.09
C PRO A 37 16.07 5.83 15.88
N THR A 38 16.42 5.38 14.67
CA THR A 38 15.84 5.91 13.43
C THR A 38 14.38 5.47 13.28
N LEU A 39 13.55 6.26 12.59
CA LEU A 39 12.13 5.91 12.39
C LEU A 39 11.97 4.59 11.62
N ALA A 40 12.87 4.31 10.68
CA ALA A 40 12.92 3.05 9.96
C ALA A 40 13.26 1.84 10.85
N ALA A 41 14.11 2.00 11.87
CA ALA A 41 14.43 0.90 12.81
C ALA A 41 13.23 0.58 13.70
N ILE A 42 12.46 1.60 14.09
CA ILE A 42 11.21 1.45 14.85
C ILE A 42 10.15 0.78 13.98
N GLU A 43 9.98 1.23 12.74
CA GLU A 43 9.09 0.61 11.74
C GLU A 43 9.40 -0.88 11.55
N ALA A 44 10.68 -1.23 11.47
CA ALA A 44 11.17 -2.60 11.35
C ALA A 44 11.06 -3.43 12.64
N GLY A 45 10.58 -2.84 13.75
CA GLY A 45 10.42 -3.52 15.04
C GLY A 45 11.75 -3.82 15.75
N GLN A 46 12.83 -3.13 15.40
CA GLN A 46 14.15 -3.32 16.01
C GLN A 46 14.28 -2.61 17.36
N VAL A 47 13.37 -1.68 17.67
CA VAL A 47 13.36 -0.88 18.88
C VAL A 47 11.97 -0.87 19.48
N GLU A 48 11.87 -1.12 20.78
CA GLU A 48 10.59 -1.11 21.50
C GLU A 48 10.31 0.29 22.05
N ILE A 49 9.23 0.92 21.58
CA ILE A 49 8.75 2.20 22.08
C ILE A 49 7.54 1.96 22.99
N ARG A 50 7.55 2.58 24.17
CA ARG A 50 6.44 2.49 25.13
C ARG A 50 5.23 3.31 24.69
N ASP A 51 5.45 4.57 24.34
CA ASP A 51 4.42 5.46 23.83
C ASP A 51 4.75 5.89 22.40
N HIS A 52 4.20 5.14 21.44
CA HIS A 52 4.39 5.42 20.02
C HIS A 52 3.78 6.77 19.65
N LEU A 53 2.66 7.15 20.26
CA LEU A 53 1.95 8.37 19.87
C LEU A 53 2.75 9.61 20.25
N ASP A 54 3.14 9.73 21.51
CA ASP A 54 3.90 10.89 21.98
C ASP A 54 5.24 11.00 21.24
N TYR A 55 5.91 9.86 21.02
CA TYR A 55 7.18 9.81 20.29
C TYR A 55 7.04 10.32 18.85
N PHE A 56 6.09 9.78 18.07
CA PHE A 56 5.93 10.17 16.67
C PHE A 56 5.40 11.61 16.56
N VAL A 57 4.49 12.04 17.42
CA VAL A 57 4.00 13.43 17.40
C VAL A 57 5.15 14.41 17.65
N GLN A 58 6.02 14.14 18.63
CA GLN A 58 7.19 14.96 18.88
C GLN A 58 8.10 15.03 17.65
N LYS A 59 8.45 13.88 17.04
CA LYS A 59 9.33 13.83 15.86
C LYS A 59 8.71 14.52 14.65
N LEU A 60 7.44 14.25 14.35
CA LEU A 60 6.71 14.81 13.21
C LEU A 60 6.50 16.33 13.35
N SER A 61 6.29 16.83 14.56
CA SER A 61 6.15 18.27 14.81
C SER A 61 7.45 19.04 14.53
N ALA A 62 8.61 18.45 14.83
CA ALA A 62 9.91 19.08 14.63
C ALA A 62 10.30 19.24 13.14
N VAL A 63 9.74 18.40 12.26
CA VAL A 63 10.05 18.36 10.81
C VAL A 63 8.91 18.91 9.94
N SER A 64 7.90 19.51 10.57
CA SER A 64 6.71 20.04 9.92
C SER A 64 7.06 21.24 9.03
N ARG A 65 6.48 21.29 7.82
CA ARG A 65 6.72 22.33 6.81
C ARG A 65 5.42 23.02 6.40
N SER A 66 5.53 24.26 5.93
CA SER A 66 4.40 24.96 5.31
C SER A 66 4.05 24.29 3.97
N CYS A 67 2.77 24.01 3.74
CA CYS A 67 2.30 23.42 2.49
C CYS A 67 0.99 24.09 2.05
N SER A 68 0.70 24.06 0.75
CA SER A 68 -0.53 24.58 0.17
C SER A 68 -1.73 23.67 0.42
N THR A 69 -1.53 22.38 0.71
CA THR A 69 -2.62 21.43 0.97
C THR A 69 -3.16 21.56 2.40
N PRO A 70 -4.48 21.39 2.62
CA PRO A 70 -5.07 21.43 3.95
C PRO A 70 -4.43 20.40 4.89
N ARG A 71 -3.88 20.86 6.02
CA ARG A 71 -3.27 20.00 7.05
C ARG A 71 -4.21 19.77 8.23
N MET A 72 -4.03 18.64 8.90
CA MET A 72 -4.57 18.38 10.23
C MET A 72 -3.55 18.89 11.26
N ASN A 73 -4.02 19.60 12.29
CA ASN A 73 -3.12 20.02 13.37
C ASN A 73 -2.78 18.83 14.29
N PHE A 74 -1.67 18.94 15.03
CA PHE A 74 -1.17 17.83 15.86
C PHE A 74 -2.07 17.46 17.05
N GLU A 75 -2.90 18.39 17.53
CA GLU A 75 -3.87 18.11 18.60
C GLU A 75 -5.00 17.22 18.07
N SER A 76 -5.62 17.61 16.96
CA SER A 76 -6.63 16.81 16.26
C SER A 76 -6.10 15.45 15.80
N PHE A 77 -4.83 15.38 15.39
CA PHE A 77 -4.17 14.13 15.03
C PHE A 77 -4.01 13.19 16.24
N GLN A 78 -3.56 13.71 17.38
CA GLN A 78 -3.49 12.95 18.63
C GLN A 78 -4.86 12.48 19.09
N ASP A 79 -5.85 13.37 19.09
CA ASP A 79 -7.22 13.07 19.51
C ASP A 79 -7.84 11.99 18.62
N LEU A 80 -7.62 12.06 17.30
CA LEU A 80 -8.06 11.06 16.34
C LEU A 80 -7.52 9.67 16.67
N TYR A 81 -6.22 9.57 16.98
CA TYR A 81 -5.60 8.30 17.32
C TYR A 81 -6.07 7.79 18.69
N LYS A 82 -6.02 8.62 19.73
CA LYS A 82 -6.41 8.27 21.11
C LYS A 82 -7.86 7.78 21.18
N ARG A 83 -8.79 8.48 20.50
CA ARG A 83 -10.21 8.09 20.52
C ARG A 83 -10.52 6.80 19.77
N ASN A 84 -9.59 6.28 18.97
CA ASN A 84 -9.72 5.01 18.26
C ASN A 84 -8.85 3.89 18.84
N GLN A 85 -8.05 4.16 19.88
CA GLN A 85 -7.13 3.19 20.49
C GLN A 85 -7.88 2.20 21.40
N HIS A 86 -8.82 1.45 20.82
CA HIS A 86 -9.63 0.45 21.48
C HIS A 86 -10.14 -0.59 20.46
N SER A 87 -10.66 -1.72 20.93
CA SER A 87 -11.11 -2.84 20.08
C SER A 87 -12.18 -2.51 19.04
N LYS A 88 -13.01 -1.49 19.31
CA LYS A 88 -14.08 -1.00 18.44
C LYS A 88 -13.67 0.19 17.55
N GLY A 89 -12.37 0.47 17.46
CA GLY A 89 -11.85 1.63 16.73
C GLY A 89 -12.11 1.51 15.24
N ARG A 90 -12.20 2.67 14.58
CA ARG A 90 -12.50 2.80 13.14
C ARG A 90 -11.52 3.72 12.44
N HIS A 91 -10.29 3.78 12.95
CA HIS A 91 -9.23 4.56 12.35
C HIS A 91 -8.87 4.02 10.97
N PHE A 92 -8.62 4.91 10.01
CA PHE A 92 -7.95 4.56 8.77
C PHE A 92 -6.80 5.51 8.48
N VAL A 93 -5.83 5.00 7.74
CA VAL A 93 -4.78 5.80 7.12
C VAL A 93 -4.66 5.40 5.65
N ILE A 94 -4.28 6.37 4.83
CA ILE A 94 -3.77 6.12 3.48
C ILE A 94 -2.33 6.63 3.49
N HIS A 95 -1.38 5.70 3.40
CA HIS A 95 0.01 6.07 3.19
C HIS A 95 0.31 6.15 1.70
N GLN A 96 1.08 7.14 1.28
CA GLN A 96 1.81 7.02 0.03
C GLN A 96 3.14 6.33 0.34
N HIS A 97 3.42 5.25 -0.37
CA HIS A 97 4.62 4.45 -0.23
C HIS A 97 5.38 4.44 -1.55
N ASP A 98 6.59 5.00 -1.56
CA ASP A 98 7.50 4.93 -2.70
C ASP A 98 8.62 3.95 -2.41
N HIS A 99 8.33 2.68 -2.67
CA HIS A 99 9.19 1.56 -2.31
C HIS A 99 10.18 1.23 -3.45
N PRO A 100 11.45 0.88 -3.16
CA PRO A 100 12.50 0.73 -4.17
C PRO A 100 12.22 -0.32 -5.25
N ILE A 101 11.48 -1.37 -4.90
CA ILE A 101 11.18 -2.48 -5.83
C ILE A 101 9.84 -2.27 -6.53
N SER A 102 8.81 -1.90 -5.78
CA SER A 102 7.43 -1.83 -6.26
C SER A 102 7.09 -0.49 -6.90
N GLY A 103 7.78 0.58 -6.50
CA GLY A 103 7.50 1.96 -6.88
C GLY A 103 6.42 2.60 -6.02
N VAL A 104 5.91 3.73 -6.50
CA VAL A 104 4.86 4.51 -5.85
C VAL A 104 3.55 3.73 -5.84
N HIS A 105 2.95 3.60 -4.66
CA HIS A 105 1.62 3.05 -4.44
C HIS A 105 1.01 3.66 -3.17
N TYR A 106 -0.27 3.35 -2.91
CA TYR A 106 -1.00 3.89 -1.77
C TYR A 106 -1.54 2.77 -0.90
N ASP A 107 -1.12 2.70 0.35
CA ASP A 107 -1.58 1.71 1.32
C ASP A 107 -2.82 2.23 2.05
N LEU A 108 -4.00 1.68 1.75
CA LEU A 108 -5.20 1.89 2.56
C LEU A 108 -5.20 0.91 3.72
N ARG A 109 -5.14 1.41 4.95
CA ARG A 109 -5.16 0.59 6.17
C ARG A 109 -6.37 0.92 7.01
N LEU A 110 -7.11 -0.11 7.40
CA LEU A 110 -8.37 -0.01 8.14
C LEU A 110 -8.22 -0.77 9.46
N GLN A 111 -8.32 -0.05 10.58
CA GLN A 111 -8.32 -0.65 11.90
C GLN A 111 -9.50 -1.63 12.05
N PHE A 112 -9.26 -2.85 12.51
CA PHE A 112 -10.35 -3.80 12.82
C PHE A 112 -10.27 -4.34 14.26
N SER A 113 -9.19 -4.05 14.98
CA SER A 113 -9.02 -4.41 16.38
C SER A 113 -8.26 -3.31 17.13
N GLU A 114 -8.00 -3.52 18.42
CA GLU A 114 -7.25 -2.57 19.25
C GLU A 114 -5.82 -2.34 18.76
N SER A 115 -5.20 -3.38 18.18
CA SER A 115 -3.79 -3.35 17.80
C SER A 115 -3.54 -3.54 16.31
N SER A 116 -4.56 -3.82 15.51
CA SER A 116 -4.35 -4.33 14.14
C SER A 116 -5.20 -3.61 13.09
N ALA A 117 -4.58 -3.42 11.92
CA ALA A 117 -5.21 -2.85 10.74
C ALA A 117 -5.01 -3.78 9.52
N VAL A 118 -6.09 -4.04 8.79
CA VAL A 118 -6.04 -4.72 7.49
C VAL A 118 -5.58 -3.71 6.45
N SER A 119 -4.78 -4.15 5.47
CA SER A 119 -4.08 -3.24 4.57
C SER A 119 -4.17 -3.68 3.11
N PHE A 120 -4.33 -2.71 2.23
CA PHE A 120 -4.41 -2.89 0.78
C PHE A 120 -3.48 -1.91 0.07
N ALA A 121 -2.56 -2.43 -0.74
CA ALA A 121 -1.73 -1.63 -1.64
C ALA A 121 -2.52 -1.30 -2.92
N ILE A 122 -2.62 -0.01 -3.25
CA ILE A 122 -3.36 0.52 -4.40
C ILE A 122 -2.35 1.21 -5.33
N PRO A 123 -1.85 0.53 -6.38
CA PRO A 123 -0.73 1.03 -7.19
C PRO A 123 -0.95 2.43 -7.76
N TYR A 124 -2.15 2.72 -8.25
CA TYR A 124 -2.49 3.99 -8.90
C TYR A 124 -3.34 4.93 -8.03
N GLY A 125 -3.36 4.70 -6.71
CA GLY A 125 -4.13 5.51 -5.78
C GLY A 125 -5.64 5.34 -5.87
N LEU A 126 -6.35 6.06 -5.01
CA LEU A 126 -7.80 5.97 -4.88
C LEU A 126 -8.55 6.61 -6.07
N PRO A 127 -9.73 6.08 -6.45
CA PRO A 127 -10.51 6.61 -7.57
C PRO A 127 -11.24 7.91 -7.20
N GLY A 128 -10.79 9.04 -7.77
CA GLY A 128 -11.42 10.36 -7.51
C GLY A 128 -12.23 10.96 -8.66
N ASN A 129 -12.19 10.40 -9.88
CA ASN A 129 -12.97 10.91 -11.01
C ASN A 129 -14.20 10.03 -11.29
N PRO A 130 -15.44 10.52 -11.07
CA PRO A 130 -16.67 9.76 -11.30
C PRO A 130 -16.90 9.42 -12.79
N ASN A 131 -16.22 10.12 -13.70
CA ASN A 131 -16.30 9.94 -15.14
C ASN A 131 -15.04 9.32 -15.75
N SER A 132 -14.15 8.75 -14.92
CA SER A 132 -12.89 8.19 -15.40
C SER A 132 -13.12 7.08 -16.43
N SER A 133 -12.27 7.06 -17.46
CA SER A 133 -12.18 5.95 -18.42
C SER A 133 -11.77 4.63 -17.76
N ARG A 134 -11.04 4.72 -16.65
CA ARG A 134 -10.61 3.60 -15.81
C ARG A 134 -11.35 3.72 -14.47
N PRO A 135 -12.60 3.23 -14.33
CA PRO A 135 -13.37 3.40 -13.09
C PRO A 135 -12.93 2.50 -11.94
N ASN A 136 -12.25 1.39 -12.26
CA ASN A 136 -11.80 0.41 -11.28
C ASN A 136 -10.32 0.64 -10.97
N ARG A 137 -9.94 0.38 -9.71
CA ARG A 137 -8.56 0.27 -9.25
C ARG A 137 -8.37 -1.13 -8.72
N MET A 138 -7.19 -1.69 -8.93
CA MET A 138 -6.80 -2.88 -8.21
C MET A 138 -6.32 -2.47 -6.81
N ALA A 139 -6.69 -3.27 -5.81
CA ALA A 139 -6.25 -3.14 -4.42
C ALA A 139 -5.73 -4.51 -3.98
N ILE A 140 -4.44 -4.59 -3.67
CA ILE A 140 -3.76 -5.85 -3.35
C ILE A 140 -3.68 -5.98 -1.85
N GLU A 141 -4.25 -7.05 -1.31
CA GLU A 141 -4.22 -7.33 0.12
C GLU A 141 -2.78 -7.59 0.59
N THR A 142 -2.31 -6.79 1.55
CA THR A 142 -0.98 -6.92 2.15
C THR A 142 -1.06 -7.60 3.52
N ARG A 143 0.05 -7.61 4.26
CA ARG A 143 0.08 -8.09 5.64
C ARG A 143 -0.75 -7.20 6.55
N VAL A 144 -1.28 -7.78 7.61
CA VAL A 144 -1.88 -7.03 8.71
C VAL A 144 -0.78 -6.22 9.40
N HIS A 145 -1.06 -4.93 9.61
CA HIS A 145 -0.15 -3.99 10.26
C HIS A 145 -0.57 -3.73 11.69
N ASN A 146 0.38 -3.29 12.51
CA ASN A 146 0.08 -2.76 13.83
C ASN A 146 -0.59 -1.39 13.71
N LEU A 147 -1.54 -1.07 14.59
CA LEU A 147 -2.27 0.20 14.59
C LEU A 147 -1.35 1.42 14.70
N TRP A 148 -0.29 1.36 15.51
CA TRP A 148 0.65 2.49 15.62
C TRP A 148 1.40 2.76 14.32
N ASN A 149 1.49 1.79 13.41
CA ASN A 149 2.09 2.02 12.11
C ASN A 149 1.22 2.96 11.25
N ASN A 150 -0.01 3.27 11.68
CA ASN A 150 -0.84 4.27 11.01
C ASN A 150 -0.39 5.72 11.25
N ILE A 151 0.50 5.97 12.22
CA ILE A 151 0.93 7.34 12.60
C ILE A 151 2.39 7.64 12.26
N ILE A 152 3.06 6.75 11.52
CA ILE A 152 4.47 6.92 11.14
C ILE A 152 4.61 7.59 9.76
N GLU A 153 5.64 8.42 9.63
CA GLU A 153 6.25 8.81 8.37
C GLU A 153 7.75 8.50 8.47
N SER A 154 8.28 7.71 7.56
CA SER A 154 9.64 7.17 7.63
C SER A 154 10.22 7.01 6.24
N ALA A 155 11.54 6.84 6.18
CA ALA A 155 12.24 6.60 4.95
C ALA A 155 13.47 5.73 5.20
N SER A 156 13.75 4.80 4.28
CA SER A 156 15.01 4.07 4.26
C SER A 156 15.37 3.60 2.86
N HIS A 157 16.63 3.18 2.65
CA HIS A 157 17.01 2.53 1.39
C HIS A 157 16.30 1.18 1.17
N ALA A 158 15.90 0.50 2.24
CA ALA A 158 15.27 -0.82 2.16
C ALA A 158 13.77 -0.72 1.86
N THR A 159 13.08 0.21 2.52
CA THR A 159 11.62 0.37 2.45
C THR A 159 11.18 1.51 1.55
N GLY A 160 12.06 2.45 1.20
CA GLY A 160 11.67 3.67 0.49
C GLY A 160 10.97 4.66 1.40
N SER A 161 10.24 5.64 0.83
CA SER A 161 9.56 6.68 1.63
C SER A 161 8.12 6.29 1.95
N LEU A 162 7.70 6.48 3.19
CA LEU A 162 6.35 6.28 3.68
C LEU A 162 5.82 7.61 4.26
N LEU A 163 4.75 8.16 3.69
CA LEU A 163 4.14 9.41 4.18
C LEU A 163 2.63 9.27 4.35
N ILE A 164 2.03 10.02 5.29
CA ILE A 164 0.59 9.99 5.56
C ILE A 164 -0.13 10.87 4.52
N TRP A 165 -0.69 10.26 3.48
CA TRP A 165 -1.39 10.96 2.41
C TRP A 165 -2.80 11.40 2.83
N ASP A 166 -3.50 10.57 3.60
CA ASP A 166 -4.75 10.94 4.27
C ASP A 166 -4.96 10.09 5.54
N ILE A 167 -5.78 10.59 6.46
CA ILE A 167 -6.05 9.93 7.74
C ILE A 167 -7.41 10.36 8.30
N GLY A 168 -8.09 9.45 8.98
CA GLY A 168 -9.41 9.75 9.52
C GLY A 168 -10.13 8.55 10.11
N GLU A 169 -11.46 8.59 10.02
CA GLU A 169 -12.34 7.49 10.42
C GLU A 169 -13.12 6.92 9.25
N TYR A 170 -13.34 5.61 9.26
CA TYR A 170 -14.15 4.94 8.25
C TYR A 170 -15.53 4.56 8.81
N GLU A 171 -16.50 4.43 7.91
CA GLU A 171 -17.81 3.84 8.20
C GLU A 171 -18.12 2.76 7.17
N VAL A 172 -18.47 1.57 7.65
CA VAL A 172 -18.91 0.45 6.81
C VAL A 172 -20.41 0.60 6.58
N LEU A 173 -20.76 0.81 5.31
CA LEU A 173 -22.13 0.98 4.88
C LEU A 173 -22.80 -0.36 4.63
N PRO A 174 -24.10 -0.50 4.95
CA PRO A 174 -24.84 -1.72 4.67
C PRO A 174 -24.87 -1.98 3.16
N ARG A 175 -24.87 -3.27 2.80
CA ARG A 175 -25.12 -3.69 1.43
C ARG A 175 -26.59 -3.50 1.14
N ALA A 176 -26.92 -2.81 0.04
CA ALA A 176 -28.28 -2.80 -0.45
C ALA A 176 -28.61 -4.22 -0.97
N GLU A 177 -29.63 -4.85 -0.38
CA GLU A 177 -30.21 -6.08 -0.89
C GLU A 177 -30.67 -5.86 -2.33
N LYS A 178 -29.97 -6.42 -3.31
CA LYS A 178 -30.51 -6.52 -4.66
C LYS A 178 -31.44 -7.73 -4.63
N GLN A 179 -32.74 -7.52 -4.87
CA GLN A 179 -33.63 -8.57 -5.35
C GLN A 179 -32.99 -9.17 -6.60
N GLN A 180 -32.37 -10.35 -6.47
CA GLN A 180 -31.66 -11.02 -7.54
C GLN A 180 -32.61 -11.29 -8.71
N LYS A 181 -32.33 -10.69 -9.86
CA LYS A 181 -32.74 -11.26 -11.14
C LYS A 181 -31.69 -12.30 -11.48
N MET A 182 -32.08 -13.57 -11.38
CA MET A 182 -31.29 -14.76 -11.71
C MET A 182 -30.50 -14.56 -13.01
N THR A 183 -29.19 -14.40 -12.88
CA THR A 183 -28.23 -14.82 -13.90
C THR A 183 -27.33 -15.83 -13.22
N ASP A 184 -27.29 -17.00 -13.83
CA ASP A 184 -26.69 -18.28 -13.46
C ASP A 184 -25.26 -18.17 -12.88
N ASP A 185 -25.13 -18.15 -11.55
CA ASP A 185 -23.93 -18.49 -10.77
C ASP A 185 -24.22 -18.43 -9.25
N GLU A 186 -25.35 -18.99 -8.79
CA GLU A 186 -25.82 -18.84 -7.40
C GLU A 186 -26.19 -20.19 -6.78
N ALA A 187 -25.29 -20.70 -5.94
CA ALA A 187 -25.65 -21.50 -4.78
C ALA A 187 -24.60 -21.22 -3.67
N SER A 188 -24.77 -20.12 -2.96
CA SER A 188 -24.20 -19.96 -1.61
C SER A 188 -25.32 -19.57 -0.66
N GLU A 189 -25.67 -20.51 0.21
CA GLU A 189 -26.54 -20.32 1.36
C GLU A 189 -25.81 -19.42 2.37
N ASP A 190 -25.92 -18.09 2.22
CA ASP A 190 -25.44 -17.16 3.23
C ASP A 190 -26.63 -16.71 4.07
N GLU A 191 -26.69 -17.26 5.28
CA GLU A 191 -27.62 -16.88 6.34
C GLU A 191 -27.44 -15.39 6.66
N ASP A 192 -28.51 -14.64 6.40
CA ASP A 192 -28.59 -13.20 6.34
C ASP A 192 -28.23 -12.55 7.69
N THR A 193 -26.97 -12.13 7.85
CA THR A 193 -26.56 -11.34 9.02
C THR A 193 -26.98 -9.89 8.78
N LEU A 194 -28.23 -9.58 9.11
CA LEU A 194 -28.73 -8.21 9.27
C LEU A 194 -27.81 -7.47 10.24
N ALA A 195 -26.82 -6.74 9.70
CA ALA A 195 -25.93 -5.91 10.50
C ALA A 195 -26.78 -4.94 11.29
N SER A 196 -26.85 -5.15 12.61
CA SER A 196 -27.67 -4.31 13.47
C SER A 196 -27.07 -2.91 13.47
N ASN A 197 -27.90 -1.87 13.62
CA ASN A 197 -27.38 -0.50 13.82
C ASN A 197 -26.56 -0.32 15.11
N ALA A 198 -26.48 -1.36 15.95
CA ALA A 198 -25.70 -1.37 17.18
C ALA A 198 -24.29 -1.97 17.03
N ASP A 199 -23.98 -2.64 15.91
CA ASP A 199 -22.69 -3.30 15.70
C ASP A 199 -21.58 -2.26 15.53
N ALA A 200 -20.42 -2.53 16.12
CA ALA A 200 -19.27 -1.65 15.96
C ALA A 200 -18.81 -1.64 14.50
N GLN A 201 -18.25 -0.51 14.03
CA GLN A 201 -17.76 -0.39 12.65
C GLN A 201 -16.68 -1.45 12.33
N SER A 202 -15.86 -1.84 13.30
CA SER A 202 -14.86 -2.91 13.17
C SER A 202 -15.47 -4.31 12.99
N GLU A 203 -16.58 -4.60 13.67
CA GLU A 203 -17.31 -5.87 13.51
C GLU A 203 -17.95 -5.94 12.12
N ARG A 204 -18.55 -4.83 11.67
CA ARG A 204 -19.08 -4.70 10.31
C ARG A 204 -18.00 -4.86 9.26
N LEU A 205 -16.81 -4.30 9.49
CA LEU A 205 -15.66 -4.46 8.60
C LEU A 205 -15.27 -5.94 8.51
N CYS A 206 -15.19 -6.65 9.64
CA CYS A 206 -14.87 -8.08 9.64
C CYS A 206 -15.91 -8.90 8.87
N SER A 207 -17.20 -8.64 9.08
CA SER A 207 -18.28 -9.33 8.35
C SER A 207 -18.25 -9.01 6.85
N ALA A 208 -18.06 -7.73 6.48
CA ALA A 208 -17.96 -7.30 5.09
C ALA A 208 -16.72 -7.85 4.37
N PHE A 209 -15.62 -8.00 5.11
CA PHE A 209 -14.39 -8.62 4.60
C PHE A 209 -14.61 -10.11 4.29
N ARG A 210 -15.25 -10.85 5.20
CA ARG A 210 -15.60 -12.27 5.01
C ARG A 210 -16.60 -12.47 3.87
N SER A 211 -17.56 -11.56 3.71
CA SER A 211 -18.51 -11.58 2.58
C SER A 211 -17.91 -11.10 1.26
N ARG A 212 -16.60 -10.78 1.24
CA ARG A 212 -15.83 -10.39 0.03
C ARG A 212 -16.31 -9.09 -0.62
N HIS A 213 -17.09 -8.30 0.10
CA HIS A 213 -17.65 -7.05 -0.40
C HIS A 213 -17.73 -6.00 0.71
N ILE A 214 -16.84 -5.01 0.65
CA ILE A 214 -16.72 -3.95 1.63
C ILE A 214 -17.15 -2.63 1.00
N LYS A 215 -18.20 -2.00 1.54
CA LYS A 215 -18.61 -0.66 1.15
C LYS A 215 -18.22 0.31 2.24
N LEU A 216 -17.31 1.24 1.93
CA LEU A 216 -16.65 2.11 2.90
C LEU A 216 -16.90 3.57 2.57
N ARG A 217 -17.36 4.33 3.56
CA ARG A 217 -17.22 5.78 3.58
C ARG A 217 -15.93 6.12 4.32
N LEU A 218 -15.07 6.91 3.69
CA LEU A 218 -13.82 7.38 4.30
C LEU A 218 -13.96 8.86 4.64
N CYS A 219 -13.94 9.17 5.93
CA CYS A 219 -14.01 10.54 6.45
C CYS A 219 -12.59 11.00 6.80
N GLY A 220 -11.84 11.38 5.77
CA GLY A 220 -10.45 11.82 5.88
C GLY A 220 -10.28 13.32 6.00
N ARG A 221 -9.02 13.76 6.00
CA ARG A 221 -8.65 15.17 5.90
C ARG A 221 -8.57 15.64 4.45
N LYS A 222 -8.12 14.76 3.55
CA LYS A 222 -7.86 15.08 2.13
C LYS A 222 -8.98 14.62 1.21
N LEU A 223 -9.53 13.44 1.46
CA LEU A 223 -10.65 12.93 0.67
C LEU A 223 -11.89 13.85 0.82
N PRO A 224 -12.70 13.99 -0.25
CA PRO A 224 -13.92 14.79 -0.18
C PRO A 224 -14.91 14.28 0.86
N GLU A 225 -15.79 15.17 1.31
CA GLU A 225 -16.93 14.77 2.13
C GLU A 225 -17.80 13.74 1.38
N ASN A 226 -18.38 12.81 2.13
CA ASN A 226 -19.17 11.69 1.59
C ASN A 226 -18.42 10.79 0.60
N TYR A 227 -17.08 10.77 0.60
CA TYR A 227 -16.33 9.86 -0.29
C TYR A 227 -16.59 8.39 0.07
N VAL A 228 -17.25 7.66 -0.83
CA VAL A 228 -17.61 6.24 -0.66
C VAL A 228 -16.99 5.37 -1.75
N VAL A 229 -16.32 4.31 -1.34
CA VAL A 229 -15.74 3.29 -2.23
C VAL A 229 -16.27 1.90 -1.91
N SER A 230 -16.24 1.01 -2.90
CA SER A 230 -16.52 -0.41 -2.73
C SER A 230 -15.29 -1.24 -3.09
N LEU A 231 -14.87 -2.12 -2.19
CA LEU A 231 -13.89 -3.18 -2.44
C LEU A 231 -14.61 -4.51 -2.66
N ARG A 232 -14.31 -5.19 -3.75
CA ARG A 232 -14.85 -6.52 -4.07
C ARG A 232 -13.74 -7.51 -4.37
N LEU A 233 -13.76 -8.65 -3.70
CA LEU A 233 -12.91 -9.79 -4.02
C LEU A 233 -13.67 -10.75 -4.94
N SER A 234 -13.14 -11.04 -6.13
CA SER A 234 -13.72 -12.04 -7.02
C SER A 234 -13.42 -13.46 -6.50
N SER A 235 -14.27 -14.42 -6.84
CA SER A 235 -14.06 -15.84 -6.50
C SER A 235 -12.74 -16.38 -7.08
N ALA A 236 -12.36 -15.95 -8.29
CA ALA A 236 -11.10 -16.32 -8.92
C ALA A 236 -9.85 -15.88 -8.11
N ASN A 237 -9.96 -14.77 -7.36
CA ASN A 237 -8.88 -14.22 -6.55
C ASN A 237 -9.00 -14.62 -5.06
N ASP A 238 -10.04 -15.36 -4.68
CA ASP A 238 -10.31 -15.76 -3.30
C ASP A 238 -9.54 -17.02 -2.94
N ARG A 239 -8.32 -16.80 -2.46
CA ARG A 239 -7.42 -17.87 -2.01
C ARG A 239 -7.61 -18.09 -0.52
N SER A 240 -7.82 -19.35 -0.13
CA SER A 240 -7.97 -19.76 1.27
C SER A 240 -6.64 -19.90 2.02
N ALA A 241 -5.50 -19.90 1.33
CA ALA A 241 -4.19 -20.14 1.93
C ALA A 241 -3.07 -19.26 1.36
N GLN A 242 -2.09 -18.98 2.23
CA GLN A 242 -0.90 -18.18 1.93
C GLN A 242 -0.09 -18.77 0.77
N PRO A 243 0.47 -17.93 -0.14
CA PRO A 243 1.35 -18.41 -1.20
C PRO A 243 2.63 -19.04 -0.63
N ARG A 244 3.08 -20.12 -1.26
CA ARG A 244 4.39 -20.73 -0.96
C ARG A 244 5.51 -19.75 -1.30
N LYS A 245 6.62 -19.82 -0.55
CA LYS A 245 7.82 -19.00 -0.84
C LYS A 245 8.25 -19.24 -2.29
N PRO A 246 8.40 -18.19 -3.12
CA PRO A 246 8.88 -18.37 -4.47
C PRO A 246 10.23 -19.06 -4.40
N LYS A 247 10.37 -20.17 -5.14
CA LYS A 247 11.66 -20.84 -5.28
C LYS A 247 12.53 -19.88 -6.08
N HIS A 248 13.62 -19.35 -5.52
CA HIS A 248 14.59 -18.55 -6.26
C HIS A 248 15.01 -19.31 -7.52
N LYS A 249 14.43 -18.93 -8.67
CA LYS A 249 14.89 -19.41 -9.97
C LYS A 249 16.23 -18.71 -10.19
N ARG A 250 17.33 -19.44 -9.99
CA ARG A 250 18.62 -19.04 -10.55
C ARG A 250 18.38 -18.76 -12.02
N ARG A 251 18.36 -17.48 -12.41
CA ARG A 251 18.31 -17.05 -13.80
C ARG A 251 19.53 -17.67 -14.47
N ARG A 252 19.31 -18.80 -15.16
CA ARG A 252 20.34 -19.43 -15.97
C ARG A 252 20.49 -18.53 -17.18
N THR A 253 21.37 -17.53 -17.08
CA THR A 253 21.84 -16.78 -18.23
C THR A 253 22.50 -17.80 -19.13
N ASP A 254 21.84 -18.13 -20.24
CA ASP A 254 22.40 -19.02 -21.25
C ASP A 254 23.41 -18.19 -22.06
N PRO A 255 24.73 -18.39 -21.90
CA PRO A 255 25.74 -17.51 -22.48
C PRO A 255 25.72 -17.52 -24.03
N ALA A 256 25.05 -18.50 -24.65
CA ALA A 256 24.91 -18.60 -26.10
C ALA A 256 23.99 -17.52 -26.72
N ARG A 257 23.08 -16.92 -25.95
CA ARG A 257 22.11 -15.94 -26.51
C ARG A 257 22.65 -14.50 -26.59
N ASN A 258 23.76 -14.21 -25.93
CA ASN A 258 24.37 -12.87 -25.92
C ASN A 258 25.42 -12.66 -27.03
N ALA A 259 25.85 -13.72 -27.71
CA ALA A 259 26.86 -13.60 -28.78
C ALA A 259 26.26 -13.19 -30.16
N ALA A 260 24.93 -13.14 -30.30
CA ALA A 260 24.26 -12.88 -31.58
C ALA A 260 23.72 -11.45 -31.75
N LYS A 261 24.01 -10.53 -30.82
CA LYS A 261 23.49 -9.13 -30.86
C LYS A 261 24.53 -8.05 -31.12
N SER A 262 25.76 -8.40 -31.49
CA SER A 262 26.75 -7.44 -31.97
C SER A 262 27.20 -7.82 -33.37
N ASN A 263 26.43 -7.40 -34.39
CA ASN A 263 26.89 -7.00 -35.72
C ASN A 263 25.69 -6.82 -36.67
N ALA A 264 25.25 -5.58 -36.89
CA ALA A 264 24.72 -5.12 -38.18
C ALA A 264 24.71 -3.58 -38.22
N PRO A 265 25.30 -2.94 -39.25
CA PRO A 265 25.28 -1.49 -39.44
C PRO A 265 24.02 -1.02 -40.18
N THR A 266 23.83 0.29 -40.15
CA THR A 266 22.76 1.09 -40.72
C THR A 266 22.61 0.95 -42.24
N SER A 267 21.35 0.86 -42.73
CA SER A 267 21.00 1.22 -44.11
C SER A 267 19.52 1.62 -44.16
N ASP A 268 19.28 2.85 -44.60
CA ASP A 268 17.98 3.37 -44.98
C ASP A 268 17.45 2.67 -46.23
N ASN A 269 16.15 2.34 -46.26
CA ASN A 269 15.36 2.41 -47.47
C ASN A 269 13.86 2.43 -47.16
N GLU A 270 13.15 3.37 -47.77
CA GLU A 270 11.70 3.47 -47.79
C GLU A 270 11.09 2.42 -48.73
N SER A 271 9.95 1.84 -48.33
CA SER A 271 8.84 1.52 -49.23
C SER A 271 7.63 1.03 -48.44
N ASP A 272 6.49 1.67 -48.73
CA ASP A 272 5.14 1.31 -48.32
C ASP A 272 4.78 -0.16 -48.61
N THR A 273 4.04 -0.79 -47.69
CA THR A 273 2.89 -1.65 -48.04
C THR A 273 2.00 -1.89 -46.83
N ALA A 274 0.69 -1.83 -47.10
CA ALA A 274 -0.37 -1.69 -46.13
C ALA A 274 -0.79 -2.99 -45.43
N SER A 275 -1.25 -2.82 -44.19
CA SER A 275 -2.37 -3.49 -43.54
C SER A 275 -2.22 -4.98 -43.16
N THR A 276 -2.05 -5.23 -41.86
CA THR A 276 -3.00 -6.04 -41.05
C THR A 276 -2.93 -5.54 -39.61
N LEU A 277 -4.05 -5.02 -39.11
CA LEU A 277 -4.23 -4.60 -37.73
C LEU A 277 -4.49 -5.85 -36.87
N GLU A 278 -3.57 -6.17 -35.97
CA GLU A 278 -3.80 -7.04 -34.82
C GLU A 278 -3.89 -6.14 -33.57
N PRO A 279 -4.91 -6.28 -32.69
CA PRO A 279 -5.04 -5.47 -31.49
C PRO A 279 -4.06 -5.93 -30.39
N ALA A 280 -3.64 -4.96 -29.58
CA ALA A 280 -2.46 -4.99 -28.75
C ALA A 280 -2.56 -5.82 -27.44
N ASP A 281 -1.45 -6.47 -27.10
CA ASP A 281 -1.02 -6.98 -25.79
C ASP A 281 -0.90 -5.87 -24.72
N GLY A 282 -2.03 -5.24 -24.36
CA GLY A 282 -2.06 -4.17 -23.34
C GLY A 282 -2.34 -4.66 -21.91
N GLU A 283 -2.86 -5.87 -21.75
CA GLU A 283 -3.41 -6.35 -20.47
C GLU A 283 -2.37 -7.13 -19.64
N THR A 284 -1.48 -7.87 -20.30
CA THR A 284 -0.45 -8.70 -19.64
C THR A 284 0.64 -7.90 -18.95
N VAL A 285 0.99 -6.72 -19.46
CA VAL A 285 2.05 -5.87 -18.88
C VAL A 285 1.57 -5.22 -17.57
N ILE A 286 0.29 -4.84 -17.49
CA ILE A 286 -0.27 -4.17 -16.31
C ILE A 286 -0.31 -5.15 -15.11
N GLU A 287 -0.69 -6.41 -15.34
CA GLU A 287 -0.73 -7.43 -14.28
C GLU A 287 0.66 -7.77 -13.72
N GLU A 288 1.71 -7.82 -14.55
CA GLU A 288 3.08 -8.09 -14.08
C GLU A 288 3.64 -6.97 -13.20
N GLU A 289 3.40 -5.71 -13.56
CA GLU A 289 3.85 -4.56 -12.76
C GLU A 289 3.14 -4.49 -11.41
N ASP A 290 1.84 -4.78 -11.41
CA ASP A 290 0.95 -4.84 -10.26
C ASP A 290 1.33 -5.98 -9.29
N LEU A 291 1.68 -7.15 -9.81
CA LEU A 291 2.20 -8.28 -9.01
C LEU A 291 3.53 -7.98 -8.32
N ALA A 292 4.42 -7.23 -8.99
CA ALA A 292 5.67 -6.79 -8.39
C ALA A 292 5.45 -5.85 -7.19
N VAL A 293 4.32 -5.12 -7.15
CA VAL A 293 3.98 -4.26 -6.01
C VAL A 293 3.84 -5.05 -4.72
N ALA A 294 3.18 -6.20 -4.80
CA ALA A 294 2.85 -7.01 -3.64
C ALA A 294 4.00 -7.91 -3.14
N GLN A 295 4.94 -8.26 -4.03
CA GLN A 295 6.06 -9.18 -3.74
C GLN A 295 7.30 -8.46 -3.19
N ALA A 296 7.34 -7.14 -3.26
CA ALA A 296 8.49 -6.33 -2.89
C ALA A 296 8.87 -6.36 -1.39
N SER A 297 7.98 -6.84 -0.53
CA SER A 297 8.21 -7.03 0.92
C SER A 297 8.99 -8.33 1.24
N GLU A 298 9.37 -9.13 0.23
CA GLU A 298 10.03 -10.44 0.36
C GLU A 298 11.54 -10.42 0.69
N GLY A 299 11.95 -9.63 1.68
CA GLY A 299 13.31 -9.68 2.24
C GLY A 299 13.64 -11.00 2.96
N GLU A 300 14.59 -10.97 3.90
CA GLU A 300 14.78 -12.04 4.89
C GLU A 300 13.58 -12.04 5.87
N GLU A 301 12.40 -12.41 5.35
CA GLU A 301 11.14 -12.38 6.08
C GLU A 301 11.17 -13.36 7.25
N ASP A 302 10.74 -12.89 8.42
CA ASP A 302 10.46 -13.76 9.55
C ASP A 302 9.38 -14.79 9.15
N THR A 303 9.72 -16.08 9.31
CA THR A 303 8.82 -17.20 9.08
C THR A 303 7.47 -17.04 9.80
N THR A 304 7.47 -16.37 10.94
CA THR A 304 6.28 -16.08 11.75
C THR A 304 5.36 -15.08 11.05
N ILE A 305 5.92 -14.00 10.50
CA ILE A 305 5.18 -12.97 9.76
C ILE A 305 4.50 -13.61 8.55
N ARG A 306 5.22 -14.49 7.84
CA ARG A 306 4.66 -15.22 6.68
C ARG A 306 3.58 -16.21 7.07
N ALA A 307 3.75 -16.93 8.18
CA ALA A 307 2.76 -17.91 8.65
C ALA A 307 1.44 -17.23 9.08
N ASN A 308 1.55 -16.08 9.77
CA ASN A 308 0.39 -15.40 10.36
C ASN A 308 -0.18 -14.28 9.47
N ASN A 309 0.54 -13.87 8.42
CA ASN A 309 0.24 -12.69 7.59
C ASN A 309 0.01 -11.42 8.42
N ALA A 310 0.88 -11.23 9.43
CA ALA A 310 0.80 -10.14 10.38
C ALA A 310 2.22 -9.70 10.76
N TYR A 311 2.45 -8.39 10.75
CA TYR A 311 3.69 -7.83 11.31
C TYR A 311 3.72 -7.96 12.83
N THR A 312 4.92 -7.89 13.41
CA THR A 312 5.14 -7.99 14.85
C THR A 312 4.25 -7.00 15.62
N GLY A 313 3.59 -7.50 16.67
CA GLY A 313 2.65 -6.72 17.49
C GLY A 313 1.22 -6.61 16.93
N SER A 314 0.93 -7.19 15.77
CA SER A 314 -0.42 -7.28 15.21
C SER A 314 -0.95 -8.72 15.18
N LEU A 315 -2.27 -8.87 15.15
CA LEU A 315 -2.97 -10.16 15.15
C LEU A 315 -3.96 -10.21 13.97
N ASN A 316 -3.82 -11.22 13.12
CA ASN A 316 -4.68 -11.43 11.98
C ASN A 316 -5.98 -12.17 12.35
N THR A 317 -6.86 -11.55 13.12
CA THR A 317 -8.17 -12.13 13.49
C THR A 317 -9.26 -11.91 12.44
N ILE A 318 -9.02 -11.04 11.47
CA ILE A 318 -9.94 -10.78 10.35
C ILE A 318 -9.91 -11.88 9.28
N GLY A 319 -8.83 -12.67 9.23
CA GLY A 319 -8.66 -13.74 8.24
C GLY A 319 -8.03 -13.26 6.94
N SER A 320 -7.13 -12.28 7.02
CA SER A 320 -6.42 -11.73 5.86
C SER A 320 -5.43 -12.72 5.26
N VAL A 321 -5.40 -12.80 3.93
CA VAL A 321 -4.49 -13.61 3.12
C VAL A 321 -3.62 -12.70 2.24
N HIS A 322 -2.31 -12.93 2.27
CA HIS A 322 -1.35 -12.11 1.52
C HIS A 322 -1.58 -12.26 0.00
N GLN A 323 -1.63 -11.13 -0.70
CA GLN A 323 -1.72 -11.01 -2.16
C GLN A 323 -3.03 -11.53 -2.78
N ARG A 324 -4.17 -11.31 -2.12
CA ARG A 324 -5.46 -11.37 -2.81
C ARG A 324 -5.74 -10.06 -3.55
N HIS A 325 -6.28 -10.16 -4.76
CA HIS A 325 -6.55 -8.99 -5.59
C HIS A 325 -8.02 -8.59 -5.50
N TRP A 326 -8.26 -7.42 -4.92
CA TRP A 326 -9.56 -6.78 -4.78
C TRP A 326 -9.75 -5.72 -5.87
N PHE A 327 -10.99 -5.51 -6.26
CA PHE A 327 -11.40 -4.42 -7.14
C PHE A 327 -11.99 -3.29 -6.30
N LEU A 328 -11.33 -2.14 -6.32
CA LEU A 328 -11.74 -0.90 -5.66
C LEU A 328 -12.44 0.01 -6.67
N THR A 329 -13.63 0.51 -6.32
CA THR A 329 -14.44 1.36 -7.21
C THR A 329 -15.07 2.51 -6.43
N LEU A 330 -15.22 3.68 -7.07
CA LEU A 330 -15.97 4.81 -6.50
C LEU A 330 -17.48 4.51 -6.56
N ASP A 331 -18.16 4.51 -5.41
CA ASP A 331 -19.61 4.47 -5.36
C ASP A 331 -20.15 5.89 -5.63
N ARG A 332 -20.38 6.16 -6.91
CA ARG A 332 -20.83 7.46 -7.40
C ARG A 332 -22.09 7.94 -6.68
N THR A 333 -23.08 7.07 -6.54
CA THR A 333 -24.37 7.43 -5.93
C THR A 333 -24.25 7.71 -4.43
N ALA A 334 -23.54 6.86 -3.69
CA ALA A 334 -23.34 7.06 -2.26
C ALA A 334 -22.40 8.23 -1.96
N SER A 335 -21.59 8.64 -2.95
CA SER A 335 -20.76 9.84 -2.89
C SER A 335 -21.45 11.11 -3.40
N GLY A 336 -22.77 11.10 -3.58
CA GLY A 336 -23.55 12.29 -3.96
C GLY A 336 -23.60 12.61 -5.46
N PHE A 337 -23.04 11.76 -6.33
CA PHE A 337 -23.14 11.95 -7.77
C PHE A 337 -24.45 11.43 -8.34
N ARG A 338 -24.97 12.16 -9.32
CA ARG A 338 -26.10 11.79 -10.15
C ARG A 338 -25.73 11.86 -11.62
N LYS A 339 -26.29 10.95 -12.41
CA LYS A 339 -26.12 10.98 -13.86
C LYS A 339 -27.00 12.08 -14.46
N SER A 340 -26.39 13.07 -15.10
CA SER A 340 -27.11 14.15 -15.76
C SER A 340 -27.88 13.63 -16.97
N ARG A 341 -29.12 14.10 -17.15
CA ARG A 341 -30.05 13.64 -18.20
C ARG A 341 -30.26 14.66 -19.32
N ARG A 342 -29.82 15.91 -19.16
CA ARG A 342 -30.10 17.02 -20.08
C ARG A 342 -28.92 17.99 -20.14
N GLY A 343 -28.81 18.73 -21.25
CA GLY A 343 -27.79 19.76 -21.44
C GLY A 343 -26.46 19.24 -21.98
N SER A 344 -25.43 20.10 -21.94
CA SER A 344 -24.07 19.79 -22.38
C SER A 344 -23.44 18.62 -21.62
N ASP A 345 -23.86 18.39 -20.38
CA ASP A 345 -23.35 17.31 -19.52
C ASP A 345 -24.18 16.02 -19.59
N ALA A 346 -25.09 15.89 -20.56
CA ALA A 346 -25.94 14.71 -20.68
C ALA A 346 -25.09 13.42 -20.71
N GLY A 347 -25.38 12.49 -19.81
CA GLY A 347 -24.65 11.23 -19.66
C GLY A 347 -23.49 11.27 -18.66
N ARG A 348 -23.01 12.46 -18.26
CA ARG A 348 -21.92 12.64 -17.28
C ARG A 348 -22.45 12.54 -15.84
N TRP A 349 -21.61 12.03 -14.95
CA TRP A 349 -21.83 12.08 -13.50
C TRP A 349 -21.42 13.45 -12.96
N ILE A 350 -22.35 14.11 -12.28
CA ILE A 350 -22.18 15.42 -11.64
C ILE A 350 -22.59 15.27 -10.18
N GLY A 351 -21.84 15.84 -9.26
CA GLY A 351 -22.04 15.60 -7.84
C GLY A 351 -21.62 16.78 -6.97
N GLU A 352 -21.49 16.48 -5.69
CA GLU A 352 -21.27 17.47 -4.62
C GLU A 352 -19.83 17.98 -4.55
N TRP A 353 -18.88 17.26 -5.16
CA TRP A 353 -17.47 17.64 -5.19
C TRP A 353 -16.85 17.41 -6.57
N GLU A 354 -15.84 18.22 -6.87
CA GLU A 354 -15.09 18.16 -8.12
C GLU A 354 -14.16 16.93 -8.16
N PRO A 355 -13.94 16.33 -9.34
CA PRO A 355 -13.00 15.22 -9.48
C PRO A 355 -11.62 15.57 -8.91
N PHE A 356 -11.06 14.65 -8.13
CA PHE A 356 -9.67 14.75 -7.68
C PHE A 356 -8.83 13.62 -8.28
N TYR A 357 -7.52 13.84 -8.29
CA TYR A 357 -6.55 12.92 -8.87
C TYR A 357 -5.43 12.67 -7.88
N VAL A 358 -4.96 11.43 -7.83
CA VAL A 358 -3.78 11.05 -7.06
C VAL A 358 -2.57 11.19 -7.98
N MET A 359 -1.72 12.16 -7.68
CA MET A 359 -0.70 12.67 -8.60
C MET A 359 0.69 12.05 -8.39
N GLY A 360 0.89 11.26 -7.33
CA GLY A 360 2.14 10.54 -7.07
C GLY A 360 3.18 11.33 -6.28
N ARG A 361 4.34 10.70 -6.10
CA ARG A 361 5.38 11.17 -5.15
C ARG A 361 5.86 12.61 -5.35
N ASP A 362 5.84 13.10 -6.58
CA ASP A 362 6.39 14.42 -6.94
C ASP A 362 5.44 15.59 -6.63
N HIS A 363 4.17 15.28 -6.34
CA HIS A 363 3.12 16.29 -6.16
C HIS A 363 2.44 16.23 -4.79
N GLU A 364 2.42 15.05 -4.18
CA GLU A 364 1.67 14.83 -2.96
C GLU A 364 2.49 15.20 -1.72
N ALA A 365 1.81 15.80 -0.75
CA ALA A 365 2.37 16.12 0.55
C ALA A 365 1.55 15.48 1.67
N SER A 366 2.21 15.25 2.80
CA SER A 366 1.59 14.74 4.02
C SER A 366 0.52 15.69 4.56
N VAL A 367 -0.62 15.14 4.97
CA VAL A 367 -1.67 15.92 5.67
C VAL A 367 -1.29 16.28 7.12
N ILE A 368 -0.25 15.69 7.68
CA ILE A 368 0.24 15.95 9.03
C ILE A 368 1.42 16.91 9.00
N THR A 369 2.48 16.54 8.29
CA THR A 369 3.74 17.30 8.30
C THR A 369 3.86 18.30 7.16
N GLY A 370 3.06 18.17 6.10
CA GLY A 370 3.20 18.99 4.89
C GLY A 370 4.41 18.63 4.03
N ARG A 371 5.14 17.56 4.39
CA ARG A 371 6.33 17.09 3.67
C ARG A 371 5.97 16.30 2.42
N THR A 372 6.77 16.46 1.38
CA THR A 372 6.80 15.60 0.20
C THR A 372 7.62 14.32 0.46
N ALA A 373 7.51 13.33 -0.43
CA ALA A 373 8.31 12.10 -0.34
C ALA A 373 9.82 12.39 -0.29
N ASP A 374 10.29 13.34 -1.11
CA ASP A 374 11.71 13.73 -1.17
C ASP A 374 12.18 14.38 0.14
N GLU A 375 11.33 15.19 0.76
CA GLU A 375 11.63 15.80 2.06
C GLU A 375 11.68 14.76 3.19
N VAL A 376 10.77 13.76 3.17
CA VAL A 376 10.82 12.64 4.13
C VAL A 376 12.13 11.84 3.96
N MET A 377 12.54 11.57 2.72
CA MET A 377 13.80 10.89 2.43
C MET A 377 15.03 11.70 2.90
N ALA A 378 15.04 13.00 2.62
CA ALA A 378 16.12 13.89 3.03
C ALA A 378 16.24 13.99 4.56
N ASP A 379 15.12 14.12 5.27
CA ASP A 379 15.09 14.20 6.74
C ASP A 379 15.65 12.92 7.40
N GLU A 380 15.43 11.75 6.79
CA GLU A 380 15.95 10.46 7.27
C GLU A 380 17.35 10.13 6.72
N GLY A 381 17.99 11.06 5.98
CA GLY A 381 19.34 10.89 5.45
C GLY A 381 19.44 9.89 4.29
N VAL A 382 18.34 9.60 3.60
CA VAL A 382 18.32 8.69 2.44
C VAL A 382 18.72 9.47 1.18
N GLU A 383 20.02 9.50 0.92
CA GLU A 383 20.57 10.15 -0.27
C GLU A 383 20.53 9.25 -1.51
N LYS A 384 20.41 9.83 -2.70
CA LYS A 384 20.51 9.12 -4.00
C LYS A 384 19.55 7.95 -4.14
N PHE A 385 18.39 8.01 -3.49
CA PHE A 385 17.34 7.02 -3.70
C PHE A 385 16.88 7.03 -5.16
N VAL A 386 16.93 5.86 -5.79
CA VAL A 386 16.45 5.67 -7.16
C VAL A 386 15.14 4.90 -7.09
N GLY A 387 14.03 5.63 -7.09
CA GLY A 387 12.70 5.04 -7.18
C GLY A 387 12.43 4.43 -8.55
N ARG A 388 11.41 3.57 -8.61
CA ARG A 388 10.94 3.00 -9.87
C ARG A 388 10.39 4.14 -10.75
N LYS A 389 10.91 4.23 -11.97
CA LYS A 389 10.44 5.23 -12.96
C LYS A 389 9.15 4.74 -13.64
N MET A 390 8.47 5.65 -14.35
CA MET A 390 7.28 5.39 -15.19
C MET A 390 5.93 5.30 -14.48
N TRP A 391 5.86 5.51 -13.16
CA TRP A 391 4.57 5.67 -12.49
C TRP A 391 3.83 6.90 -13.04
N ARG A 392 2.53 6.76 -13.34
CA ARG A 392 1.69 7.85 -13.85
C ARG A 392 0.33 7.86 -13.19
N ALA A 393 -0.11 9.06 -12.82
CA ALA A 393 -1.45 9.31 -12.31
C ALA A 393 -2.52 8.95 -13.35
N ILE A 394 -3.64 8.39 -12.88
CA ILE A 394 -4.83 8.20 -13.72
C ILE A 394 -5.66 9.47 -13.66
N VAL A 395 -5.56 10.29 -14.71
CA VAL A 395 -6.28 11.58 -14.84
C VAL A 395 -7.40 11.57 -15.88
N GLU A 396 -7.53 10.46 -16.61
CA GLU A 396 -8.50 10.27 -17.70
C GLU A 396 -9.88 9.82 -17.20
#